data_AF-R9N652-F1
#
_entry.id   AF-R9N652-F1
#
_cell.length_a   1.000
_cell.length_b   1.000
_cell.length_c   1.000
_cell.angle_alpha   90.00
_cell.angle_beta   90.00
_cell.angle_gamma   90.00
#
_symmetry.space_group_name_H-M   'P 1'
#
loop_
_entity.id
_entity.type
_entity.pdbx_description
1 polymer ?
#
loop_
_entity_poly.entity_id
_entity_poly.type
_entity_poly.pdbx_seq_one_letter_code
_entity_poly.pdbx_strand_id
1 'polypeptide(L)'
;MPNKDVIIHIVKIKTLIIERAYTMEKNVQIDMASNKSTAYENYAEIKKAVESAAMGLYSKYDVQILNVFLSDNKKVIMKLRIPDDIVENFSIGNHMRGVAFYLLKNYNEKYSELVVGKRLLIYTVIPTPTEKEDNVSFDNKLSAISKFIDLLKNDDEESKAKISQIIAVLYGEED
;
A
#
# COMPACT_ATOMS: atom_id res chain seq x y z
N MET A 1 19.39 38.72 4.30
CA MET A 1 19.26 37.49 3.47
C MET A 1 19.86 36.34 4.26
N PRO A 2 19.18 35.20 4.45
CA PRO A 2 19.80 34.06 5.13
C PRO A 2 20.92 33.50 4.26
N ASN A 3 22.07 33.23 4.88
CA ASN A 3 23.26 32.68 4.23
C ASN A 3 22.92 31.30 3.60
N LYS A 4 23.28 31.08 2.33
CA LYS A 4 22.98 29.85 1.58
C LYS A 4 23.44 28.59 2.33
N ASP A 5 24.53 28.66 3.09
CA ASP A 5 25.04 27.54 3.90
C ASP A 5 24.13 27.16 5.07
N VAL A 6 23.43 28.14 5.65
CA VAL A 6 22.46 27.93 6.73
C VAL A 6 21.19 27.29 6.18
N ILE A 7 20.75 27.70 4.98
CA ILE A 7 19.60 27.08 4.30
C ILE A 7 19.93 25.63 3.93
N ILE A 8 21.13 25.36 3.39
CA ILE A 8 21.57 23.99 3.05
C ILE A 8 21.67 23.11 4.31
N HIS A 9 22.18 23.63 5.42
CA HIS A 9 22.21 22.90 6.69
C HIS A 9 20.82 22.65 7.26
N ILE A 10 19.92 23.64 7.23
CA ILE A 10 18.54 23.47 7.70
C ILE A 10 17.80 22.47 6.81
N VAL A 11 17.98 22.51 5.48
CA VAL A 11 17.40 21.52 4.56
C VAL A 11 17.98 20.15 4.83
N LYS A 12 19.30 19.99 4.98
CA LYS A 12 19.92 18.71 5.36
C LYS A 12 19.44 18.20 6.71
N ILE A 13 19.28 19.05 7.72
CA ILE A 13 18.76 18.68 9.04
C ILE A 13 17.28 18.30 8.92
N LYS A 14 16.48 19.02 8.13
CA LYS A 14 15.07 18.69 7.88
C LYS A 14 14.95 17.37 7.10
N THR A 15 15.80 17.15 6.09
CA THR A 15 15.93 15.89 5.36
C THR A 15 16.41 14.76 6.27
N LEU A 16 17.38 15.00 7.16
CA LEU A 16 17.86 14.03 8.17
C LEU A 16 16.85 13.74 9.28
N ILE A 17 16.01 14.71 9.67
CA ILE A 17 14.92 14.54 10.65
C ILE A 17 13.75 13.80 10.02
N ILE A 18 13.46 14.09 8.74
CA ILE A 18 12.47 13.34 7.96
C ILE A 18 13.01 11.92 7.73
N GLU A 19 14.28 11.75 7.31
CA GLU A 19 15.01 10.47 7.11
C GLU A 19 15.22 9.65 8.38
N ARG A 20 15.18 10.27 9.57
CA ARG A 20 15.27 9.58 10.86
C ARG A 20 13.92 9.17 11.47
N ALA A 21 12.84 9.20 10.69
CA ALA A 21 11.56 8.61 11.08
C ALA A 21 11.01 7.73 9.95
N TYR A 22 11.82 6.80 9.40
CA TYR A 22 11.40 5.98 8.26
C TYR A 22 10.82 4.64 8.70
N THR A 23 9.62 4.80 9.27
CA THR A 23 8.57 3.80 9.44
C THR A 23 8.66 2.63 8.47
N MET A 24 8.85 1.42 8.98
CA MET A 24 8.70 0.21 8.17
C MET A 24 7.25 0.01 7.70
N GLU A 25 7.11 -0.15 6.39
CA GLU A 25 5.86 -0.61 5.79
C GLU A 25 5.80 -2.14 5.76
N LYS A 26 4.70 -2.71 6.25
CA LYS A 26 4.46 -4.16 6.23
C LYS A 26 3.20 -4.48 5.46
N ASN A 27 3.30 -5.46 4.58
CA ASN A 27 2.12 -6.09 3.98
C ASN A 27 1.66 -7.26 4.86
N VAL A 28 0.36 -7.29 5.13
CA VAL A 28 -0.28 -8.32 5.96
C VAL A 28 -1.40 -8.94 5.14
N GLN A 29 -1.29 -10.24 4.86
CA GLN A 29 -2.40 -11.02 4.34
C GLN A 29 -3.40 -11.29 5.46
N ILE A 30 -4.68 -11.04 5.18
CA ILE A 30 -5.80 -11.35 6.05
C ILE A 30 -6.50 -12.59 5.48
N ASP A 31 -6.62 -13.63 6.29
CA ASP A 31 -7.33 -14.86 5.96
C ASP A 31 -8.44 -15.15 6.98
N MET A 32 -9.42 -15.95 6.57
CA MET A 32 -10.38 -16.54 7.49
C MET A 32 -9.71 -17.67 8.27
N ALA A 33 -10.03 -17.82 9.55
CA ALA A 33 -9.57 -18.94 10.34
C ALA A 33 -10.27 -20.26 9.94
N SER A 34 -11.53 -20.16 9.51
CA SER A 34 -12.30 -21.27 8.95
C SER A 34 -12.01 -21.43 7.46
N ASN A 35 -12.04 -22.68 6.98
CA ASN A 35 -11.96 -23.02 5.55
C ASN A 35 -13.32 -22.97 4.84
N LYS A 36 -14.41 -22.69 5.56
CA LYS A 36 -15.77 -22.62 4.98
C LYS A 36 -16.00 -21.39 4.10
N SER A 37 -15.16 -20.37 4.22
CA SER A 37 -15.22 -19.15 3.42
C SER A 37 -13.85 -18.50 3.37
N THR A 38 -13.65 -17.59 2.42
CA THR A 38 -12.37 -16.89 2.22
C THR A 38 -12.46 -15.42 2.63
N ALA A 39 -11.32 -14.78 2.90
CA ALA A 39 -11.31 -13.34 3.16
C ALA A 39 -11.73 -12.55 1.91
N TYR A 40 -11.45 -13.07 0.71
CA TYR A 40 -11.86 -12.50 -0.57
C TYR A 40 -13.38 -12.36 -0.70
N GLU A 41 -14.12 -13.43 -0.40
CA GLU A 41 -15.60 -13.44 -0.42
C GLU A 41 -16.22 -12.44 0.56
N ASN A 42 -15.45 -12.05 1.58
CA ASN A 42 -15.88 -11.19 2.68
C ASN A 42 -15.16 -9.83 2.67
N TYR A 43 -14.55 -9.47 1.55
CA TYR A 43 -13.65 -8.33 1.45
C TYR A 43 -14.33 -7.00 1.84
N ALA A 44 -15.57 -6.79 1.42
CA ALA A 44 -16.28 -5.53 1.65
C ALA A 44 -16.49 -5.28 3.16
N GLU A 45 -16.90 -6.30 3.91
CA GLU A 45 -17.09 -6.20 5.35
C GLU A 45 -15.75 -6.14 6.10
N ILE A 46 -14.75 -6.91 5.66
CA ILE A 46 -13.39 -6.86 6.23
C ILE A 46 -12.80 -5.46 6.07
N LYS A 47 -12.93 -4.85 4.88
CA LYS A 47 -12.45 -3.49 4.62
C LYS A 47 -13.06 -2.49 5.61
N LYS A 48 -14.39 -2.51 5.79
CA LYS A 48 -15.08 -1.66 6.77
C LYS A 48 -14.61 -1.89 8.20
N ALA A 49 -14.42 -3.16 8.58
CA ALA A 49 -13.94 -3.53 9.90
C ALA A 49 -12.50 -3.03 10.16
N VAL A 50 -11.64 -3.09 9.15
CA VAL A 50 -10.27 -2.56 9.21
C VAL A 50 -10.27 -1.03 9.30
N GLU A 51 -11.06 -0.35 8.48
CA GLU A 51 -11.24 1.11 8.53
C GLU A 51 -11.73 1.56 9.92
N SER A 52 -12.68 0.83 10.52
CA SER A 52 -13.15 1.09 11.88
C SER A 52 -12.07 0.90 12.95
N ALA A 53 -11.09 0.03 12.73
CA ALA A 53 -10.01 -0.23 13.67
C ALA A 53 -8.83 0.76 13.52
N ALA A 54 -8.71 1.43 12.38
CA ALA A 54 -7.57 2.27 12.03
C ALA A 54 -7.31 3.39 13.04
N MET A 55 -8.35 4.11 13.45
CA MET A 55 -8.22 5.24 14.39
C MET A 55 -7.69 4.79 15.76
N GLY A 56 -8.07 3.59 16.21
CA GLY A 56 -7.60 3.03 17.48
C GLY A 56 -6.14 2.60 17.45
N LEU A 57 -5.64 2.15 16.29
CA LEU A 57 -4.23 1.80 16.09
C LEU A 57 -3.36 3.06 16.07
N TYR A 58 -3.78 4.06 15.31
CA TYR A 58 -3.07 5.33 15.20
C TYR A 58 -2.97 6.03 16.55
N SER A 59 -4.10 6.20 17.25
CA SER A 59 -4.13 6.94 18.51
C SER A 59 -3.31 6.29 19.63
N LYS A 60 -3.08 4.97 19.59
CA LYS A 60 -2.41 4.24 20.69
C LYS A 60 -0.96 3.87 20.39
N TYR A 61 -0.64 3.61 19.13
CA TYR A 61 0.64 3.02 18.73
C TYR A 61 1.28 3.79 17.57
N ASP A 62 0.67 4.88 17.10
CA ASP A 62 1.07 5.61 15.89
C ASP A 62 1.19 4.70 14.64
N VAL A 63 0.46 3.58 14.66
CA VAL A 63 0.39 2.63 13.54
C VAL A 63 -0.68 3.08 12.58
N GLN A 64 -0.32 3.25 11.32
CA GLN A 64 -1.22 3.69 10.26
C GLN A 64 -1.60 2.52 9.37
N ILE A 65 -2.88 2.41 9.05
CA ILE A 65 -3.35 1.54 7.97
C ILE A 65 -3.34 2.39 6.70
N LEU A 66 -2.44 2.08 5.77
CA LEU A 66 -2.29 2.85 4.53
C LEU A 66 -3.38 2.50 3.53
N ASN A 67 -3.61 1.20 3.32
CA ASN A 67 -4.70 0.71 2.49
C ASN A 67 -5.05 -0.75 2.83
N VAL A 68 -6.20 -1.18 2.30
CA VAL A 68 -6.63 -2.58 2.24
C VAL A 68 -7.09 -2.83 0.82
N PHE A 69 -6.55 -3.86 0.17
CA PHE A 69 -6.79 -4.13 -1.24
C PHE A 69 -6.79 -5.63 -1.54
N LEU A 70 -7.29 -5.98 -2.71
CA LEU A 70 -7.24 -7.33 -3.26
C LEU A 70 -6.01 -7.46 -4.14
N SER A 71 -5.20 -8.49 -3.92
CA SER A 71 -4.15 -8.87 -4.87
C SER A 71 -4.74 -9.61 -6.07
N ASP A 72 -4.00 -9.71 -7.17
CA ASP A 72 -4.36 -10.50 -8.35
C ASP A 72 -4.71 -11.96 -8.02
N ASN A 73 -4.02 -12.53 -7.03
CA ASN A 73 -4.26 -13.91 -6.55
C ASN A 73 -5.44 -14.03 -5.58
N LYS A 74 -6.41 -13.09 -5.62
CA LYS A 74 -7.60 -13.06 -4.75
C LYS A 74 -7.29 -13.12 -3.24
N LYS A 75 -6.20 -12.48 -2.81
CA LYS A 75 -5.86 -12.35 -1.38
C LYS A 75 -6.20 -10.96 -0.88
N VAL A 76 -6.69 -10.88 0.35
CA VAL A 76 -6.92 -9.59 1.02
C VAL A 76 -5.62 -9.15 1.69
N ILE A 77 -5.04 -8.07 1.20
CA ILE A 77 -3.79 -7.51 1.72
C ILE A 77 -4.08 -6.17 2.39
N MET A 78 -3.52 -6.00 3.58
CA MET A 78 -3.52 -4.75 4.33
C MET A 78 -2.09 -4.24 4.42
N LYS A 79 -1.87 -3.00 3.99
CA LYS A 79 -0.58 -2.33 4.13
C LYS A 79 -0.59 -1.47 5.38
N LEU A 80 0.37 -1.73 6.26
CA LEU A 80 0.56 -1.02 7.51
C LEU A 80 1.85 -0.22 7.46
N ARG A 81 1.85 0.91 8.14
CA ARG A 81 3.05 1.65 8.50
C ARG A 81 3.19 1.59 10.02
N ILE A 82 4.30 1.04 10.48
CA ILE A 82 4.57 0.84 11.91
C ILE A 82 5.81 1.66 12.28
N PRO A 83 5.77 2.42 13.37
CA PRO A 83 6.95 3.10 13.91
C PRO A 83 8.08 2.12 14.24
N ASP A 84 9.32 2.51 13.92
CA ASP A 84 10.49 1.62 14.03
C ASP A 84 10.82 1.23 15.48
N ASP A 85 10.46 2.07 16.45
CA ASP A 85 10.67 1.83 17.87
C ASP A 85 9.81 0.67 18.41
N ILE A 86 8.69 0.35 17.75
CA ILE A 86 7.79 -0.74 18.17
C ILE A 86 7.75 -1.92 17.21
N VAL A 87 8.29 -1.79 15.99
CA VAL A 87 8.11 -2.75 14.90
C VAL A 87 8.53 -4.19 15.25
N GLU A 88 9.59 -4.36 16.04
CA GLU A 88 10.10 -5.67 16.46
C GLU A 88 9.15 -6.40 17.42
N ASN A 89 8.45 -5.63 18.27
CA ASN A 89 7.56 -6.16 19.31
C ASN A 89 6.07 -6.04 18.95
N PHE A 90 5.75 -5.40 17.82
CA PHE A 90 4.37 -5.13 17.42
C PHE A 90 3.68 -6.42 16.93
N SER A 91 2.88 -7.02 17.81
CA SER A 91 2.08 -8.21 17.48
C SER A 91 0.81 -7.83 16.70
N ILE A 92 0.87 -7.89 15.36
CA ILE A 92 -0.26 -7.52 14.48
C ILE A 92 -1.54 -8.26 14.87
N GLY A 93 -1.49 -9.58 15.05
CA GLY A 93 -2.68 -10.37 15.40
C GLY A 93 -3.36 -9.95 16.71
N ASN A 94 -2.59 -9.46 17.69
CA ASN A 94 -3.15 -8.97 18.95
C ASN A 94 -3.80 -7.59 18.79
N HIS A 95 -3.18 -6.71 18.01
CA HIS A 95 -3.65 -5.35 17.79
C HIS A 95 -4.82 -5.27 16.80
N MET A 96 -4.94 -6.24 15.88
CA MET A 96 -6.03 -6.32 14.91
C MET A 96 -7.29 -7.04 15.43
N ARG A 97 -7.35 -7.42 16.72
CA ARG A 97 -8.55 -8.08 17.30
C ARG A 97 -9.84 -7.26 17.15
N GLY A 98 -9.73 -5.94 17.08
CA GLY A 98 -10.87 -5.04 16.86
C GLY A 98 -11.61 -5.31 15.55
N VAL A 99 -10.92 -5.80 14.51
CA VAL A 99 -11.52 -6.15 13.23
C VAL A 99 -12.45 -7.35 13.38
N ALA A 100 -11.97 -8.43 14.01
CA ALA A 100 -12.79 -9.61 14.27
C ALA A 100 -13.99 -9.28 15.17
N PHE A 101 -13.78 -8.44 16.19
CA PHE A 101 -14.87 -7.97 17.06
C PHE A 101 -15.92 -7.17 16.28
N TYR A 102 -15.51 -6.28 15.39
CA TYR A 102 -16.42 -5.52 14.53
C TYR A 102 -17.26 -6.46 13.65
N LEU A 103 -16.64 -7.46 13.03
CA LEU A 103 -17.35 -8.40 12.17
C LEU A 103 -18.38 -9.22 12.95
N LEU A 104 -18.00 -9.75 14.12
CA LEU A 104 -18.92 -10.51 14.97
C LEU A 104 -20.05 -9.63 15.50
N LYS A 105 -19.79 -8.37 15.85
CA LYS A 105 -20.80 -7.45 16.36
C LYS A 105 -21.83 -7.05 15.29
N ASN A 106 -21.38 -6.75 14.07
CA ASN A 106 -22.25 -6.19 13.02
C ASN A 106 -22.82 -7.24 12.07
N TYR A 107 -22.22 -8.43 12.00
CA TYR A 107 -22.56 -9.49 11.05
C TYR A 107 -22.59 -10.88 11.72
N ASN A 108 -23.05 -10.95 12.97
CA ASN A 108 -22.96 -12.14 13.82
C ASN A 108 -23.45 -13.44 13.14
N GLU A 109 -24.61 -13.39 12.48
CA GLU A 109 -25.23 -14.54 11.82
C GLU A 109 -24.31 -15.17 10.76
N LYS A 110 -23.53 -14.34 10.06
CA LYS A 110 -22.61 -14.78 9.02
C LYS A 110 -21.28 -15.30 9.57
N TYR A 111 -20.71 -14.62 10.58
CA TYR A 111 -19.34 -14.89 11.02
C TYR A 111 -19.22 -15.81 12.24
N SER A 112 -20.28 -15.97 13.04
CA SER A 112 -20.26 -16.82 14.24
C SER A 112 -19.90 -18.28 13.91
N GLU A 113 -20.42 -18.81 12.79
CA GLU A 113 -20.13 -20.18 12.31
C GLU A 113 -18.74 -20.36 11.68
N LEU A 114 -18.04 -19.25 11.43
CA LEU A 114 -16.70 -19.21 10.84
C LEU A 114 -15.60 -19.07 11.89
N VAL A 115 -15.96 -18.99 13.18
CA VAL A 115 -15.00 -18.95 14.29
C VAL A 115 -14.39 -20.33 14.50
N VAL A 116 -13.05 -20.39 14.53
CA VAL A 116 -12.29 -21.61 14.86
C VAL A 116 -11.56 -21.38 16.18
N GLY A 117 -11.97 -22.10 17.23
CA GLY A 117 -11.47 -21.89 18.58
C GLY A 117 -11.82 -20.49 19.09
N LYS A 118 -10.82 -19.61 19.19
CA LYS A 118 -10.98 -18.19 19.57
C LYS A 118 -10.64 -17.21 18.45
N ARG A 119 -10.49 -17.69 17.21
CA ARG A 119 -10.00 -16.90 16.08
C ARG A 119 -11.05 -16.86 14.96
N LEU A 120 -11.31 -15.68 14.44
CA LEU A 120 -12.10 -15.47 13.22
C LEU A 120 -11.19 -15.20 12.02
N LEU A 121 -10.15 -14.38 12.23
CA LEU A 121 -9.20 -13.95 11.21
C LEU A 121 -7.78 -14.39 11.59
N ILE A 122 -6.99 -14.67 10.57
CA ILE A 122 -5.55 -14.95 10.65
C ILE A 122 -4.83 -13.82 9.92
N TYR A 123 -3.75 -13.31 10.52
CA TYR A 123 -2.93 -12.24 9.98
C TYR A 123 -1.52 -12.79 9.72
N THR A 124 -1.11 -12.78 8.47
CA THR A 124 0.21 -13.28 8.06
C THR A 124 1.01 -12.13 7.48
N VAL A 125 2.12 -11.77 8.10
CA VAL A 125 3.06 -10.81 7.51
C VAL A 125 3.65 -11.46 6.27
N ILE A 126 3.44 -10.84 5.12
CA ILE A 126 4.06 -11.26 3.87
C ILE A 126 5.17 -10.28 3.52
N PRO A 127 6.28 -10.75 2.93
CA PRO A 127 7.26 -9.84 2.39
C PRO A 127 6.54 -8.90 1.41
N THR A 128 6.80 -7.60 1.56
CA THR A 128 6.41 -6.63 0.55
C THR A 128 7.01 -7.15 -0.76
N PRO A 129 6.21 -7.43 -1.81
CA PRO A 129 6.81 -7.69 -3.10
C PRO A 129 7.65 -6.44 -3.35
N THR A 130 8.98 -6.60 -3.39
CA THR A 130 9.81 -5.64 -4.08
C THR A 130 9.17 -5.56 -5.44
N GLU A 131 8.42 -4.48 -5.70
CA GLU A 131 8.25 -4.00 -7.07
C GLU A 131 9.62 -4.21 -7.67
N LYS A 132 9.71 -5.01 -8.75
CA LYS A 132 10.95 -5.02 -9.52
C LYS A 132 11.23 -3.54 -9.70
N GLU A 133 12.30 -3.04 -9.06
CA GLU A 133 12.69 -1.66 -9.25
C GLU A 133 12.69 -1.50 -10.76
N ASP A 134 11.84 -0.61 -11.25
CA ASP A 134 11.96 -0.16 -12.62
C ASP A 134 13.42 0.28 -12.71
N ASN A 135 14.28 -0.54 -13.31
CA ASN A 135 15.72 -0.29 -13.49
C ASN A 135 15.96 0.91 -14.43
N VAL A 136 14.93 1.71 -14.66
CA VAL A 136 14.95 2.96 -15.39
C VAL A 136 15.22 4.06 -14.36
N SER A 137 16.49 4.46 -14.30
CA SER A 137 16.93 5.66 -13.55
C SER A 137 15.97 6.82 -13.75
N PHE A 138 15.77 7.64 -12.72
CA PHE A 138 14.97 8.86 -12.80
C PHE A 138 15.39 9.77 -13.97
N ASP A 139 16.69 9.83 -14.28
CA ASP A 139 17.22 10.58 -15.43
C ASP A 139 16.72 10.02 -16.77
N ASN A 140 16.60 8.70 -16.88
CA ASN A 140 16.05 8.06 -18.07
C ASN A 140 14.55 8.34 -18.20
N LYS A 141 13.82 8.38 -17.07
CA LYS A 141 12.39 8.76 -17.06
C LYS A 141 12.21 10.22 -17.50
N LEU A 142 13.03 11.13 -16.97
CA LEU A 142 12.99 12.55 -17.34
C LEU A 142 13.34 12.76 -18.83
N SER A 143 14.34 12.02 -19.32
CA SER A 143 14.76 12.05 -20.73
C SER A 143 13.66 11.55 -21.66
N ALA A 144 12.97 10.47 -21.29
CA ALA A 144 11.85 9.94 -22.06
C ALA A 144 10.68 10.94 -22.12
N ILE A 145 10.34 11.57 -20.99
CA ILE A 145 9.31 12.62 -20.93
C ILE A 145 9.69 13.80 -21.83
N SER A 146 10.95 14.26 -21.78
CA SER A 146 11.42 15.36 -22.63
C SER A 146 11.28 15.03 -24.12
N LYS A 147 11.71 13.82 -24.54
CA LYS A 147 11.58 13.37 -25.93
C LYS A 147 10.13 13.30 -26.38
N PHE A 148 9.23 12.85 -25.50
CA PHE A 148 7.80 12.81 -25.80
C PHE A 148 7.20 14.21 -25.94
N ILE A 149 7.60 15.17 -25.08
CA ILE A 149 7.19 16.57 -25.21
C ILE A 149 7.66 17.16 -26.54
N ASP A 150 8.86 16.83 -27.00
CA ASP A 150 9.36 17.32 -28.28
C ASP A 150 8.61 16.71 -29.47
N LEU A 151 8.15 15.45 -29.37
CA LEU A 151 7.23 14.87 -30.37
C LEU A 151 5.89 15.61 -30.39
N LEU A 152 5.34 15.97 -29.23
CA LEU A 152 4.05 16.69 -29.14
C LEU A 152 4.11 18.12 -29.69
N LYS A 153 5.29 18.74 -29.72
CA LYS A 153 5.48 20.10 -30.27
C LYS A 153 5.47 20.13 -31.78
N ASN A 154 5.71 19.00 -32.44
CA ASN A 154 5.79 18.93 -33.89
C ASN A 154 4.48 18.35 -34.45
N ASP A 155 3.91 19.03 -35.46
CA ASP A 155 2.65 18.64 -36.11
C ASP A 155 2.85 17.79 -37.39
N ASP A 156 4.07 17.29 -37.60
CA ASP A 156 4.41 16.48 -38.77
C ASP A 156 3.89 15.03 -38.65
N GLU A 157 3.68 14.39 -39.79
CA GLU A 157 3.14 13.03 -39.89
C GLU A 157 4.07 11.98 -39.23
N GLU A 158 5.39 12.21 -39.18
CA GLU A 158 6.33 11.28 -38.56
C GLU A 158 6.20 11.32 -37.02
N SER A 159 6.07 12.52 -36.45
CA SER A 159 5.84 12.72 -35.02
C SER A 159 4.49 12.13 -34.59
N LYS A 160 3.43 12.32 -35.38
CA LYS A 160 2.11 11.71 -35.17
C LYS A 160 2.17 10.19 -35.21
N ALA A 161 2.85 9.60 -36.19
CA ALA A 161 3.01 8.15 -36.29
C ALA A 161 3.73 7.56 -35.06
N LYS A 162 4.80 8.21 -34.58
CA LYS A 162 5.52 7.81 -33.36
C LYS A 162 4.66 7.91 -32.11
N ILE A 163 3.85 8.96 -31.98
CA ILE A 163 2.91 9.13 -30.87
C ILE A 163 1.86 8.01 -30.90
N SER A 164 1.30 7.68 -32.06
CA SER A 164 0.34 6.59 -32.20
C SER A 164 0.92 5.23 -31.81
N GLN A 165 2.17 4.94 -32.18
CA GLN A 165 2.86 3.71 -31.74
C GLN A 165 3.04 3.66 -30.23
N ILE A 166 3.41 4.78 -29.60
CA ILE A 166 3.55 4.87 -28.14
C ILE A 166 2.19 4.61 -27.46
N ILE A 167 1.11 5.19 -27.98
CA ILE A 167 -0.24 4.99 -27.46
C ILE A 167 -0.66 3.51 -27.62
N ALA A 168 -0.43 2.90 -28.78
CA ALA A 168 -0.77 1.49 -29.02
C ALA A 168 -0.08 0.54 -28.02
N VAL A 169 1.22 0.76 -27.75
CA VAL A 169 1.98 0.00 -26.75
C VAL A 169 1.45 0.22 -25.33
N LEU A 170 1.03 1.45 -24.99
CA LEU A 170 0.55 1.78 -23.65
C LEU A 170 -0.85 1.22 -23.35
N TYR A 171 -1.72 1.15 -24.36
CA TYR A 171 -3.11 0.71 -24.20
C TYR A 171 -3.37 -0.71 -24.69
N GLY A 172 -2.35 -1.40 -25.23
CA GLY A 172 -2.46 -2.80 -25.64
C GLY A 172 -3.42 -3.00 -26.80
N GLU A 173 -3.50 -2.04 -27.73
CA GLU A 173 -4.15 -2.26 -29.01
C GLU A 173 -3.14 -3.00 -29.91
N GLU A 174 -3.03 -4.31 -29.68
CA GLU A 174 -2.57 -5.25 -30.71
C GLU A 174 -3.74 -5.46 -31.69
N ASP A 175 -3.46 -5.34 -32.99
CA ASP A 175 -4.36 -5.79 -34.06
C ASP A 175 -4.84 -7.24 -33.86
#